data_AF-A0A178LTS7-F1
#
_entry.id   AF-A0A178LTS7-F1
#
_cell.length_a   1.000
_cell.length_b   1.000
_cell.length_c   1.000
_cell.angle_alpha   90.00
_cell.angle_beta   90.00
_cell.angle_gamma   90.00
#
_symmetry.space_group_name_H-M   'P 1'
#
loop_
_entity.id
_entity.type
_entity.pdbx_description
1 polymer ?
#
loop_
_entity_poly.entity_id
_entity_poly.type
_entity_poly.pdbx_seq_one_letter_code
_entity_poly.pdbx_strand_id
1 'polypeptide(L)' 'MRLTEFQELVEGRFGAVRASSMLMDHVLTSIGGRTAAQAIEDGVEPRDVWRALCADFDVPRDQW' A
#
# COMPACT_ATOMS: atom_id res chain seq x y z
N MET A 1 9.55 7.24 1.54
CA MET A 1 9.09 7.63 0.17
C MET A 1 8.04 8.70 0.37
N ARG A 2 7.84 9.59 -0.60
CA ARG A 2 6.76 10.58 -0.47
C ARG A 2 5.41 9.93 -0.74
N LEU A 3 4.33 10.53 -0.23
CA LEU A 3 2.96 10.01 -0.43
C LEU A 3 2.59 9.92 -1.92
N THR A 4 3.01 10.90 -2.72
CA THR A 4 2.78 10.88 -4.17
C THR A 4 3.50 9.72 -4.86
N GLU A 5 4.76 9.44 -4.50
CA GLU A 5 5.50 8.28 -5.05
C GLU A 5 4.82 6.95 -4.67
N PHE A 6 4.29 6.87 -3.45
CA PHE A 6 3.51 5.72 -3.02
C PHE A 6 2.26 5.53 -3.90
N GLN A 7 1.50 6.59 -4.13
CA GLN A 7 0.31 6.53 -4.98
C GLN A 7 0.66 6.08 -6.40
N GLU A 8 1.71 6.67 -7.00
CA GLU A 8 2.19 6.29 -8.34
C GLU A 8 2.62 4.83 -8.41
N LEU A 9 3.30 4.31 -7.38
CA LEU A 9 3.68 2.90 -7.31
C LEU A 9 2.45 1.98 -7.22
N VAL A 10 1.50 2.29 -6.34
CA VAL A 10 0.30 1.48 -6.18
C VAL A 10 -0.52 1.47 -7.48
N GLU A 11 -0.72 2.62 -8.10
CA GLU A 11 -1.45 2.74 -9.37
C GLU A 11 -0.71 2.02 -10.50
N GLY A 12 0.62 2.17 -10.59
CA GLY A 12 1.43 1.50 -11.61
C GLY A 12 1.43 -0.03 -11.47
N ARG A 13 1.26 -0.55 -10.26
CA ARG A 13 1.32 -1.98 -9.97
C ARG A 13 -0.03 -2.68 -10.01
N PHE A 14 -1.08 -2.01 -9.55
CA PHE A 14 -2.40 -2.60 -9.43
C PHE A 14 -3.43 -2.00 -10.39
N GLY A 15 -3.08 -0.92 -11.08
CA GLY A 15 -3.96 -0.15 -11.95
C GLY A 15 -4.81 0.86 -11.17
N ALA A 16 -4.97 2.08 -11.71
CA ALA A 16 -5.61 3.20 -11.01
C ALA A 16 -7.00 2.88 -10.44
N VAL A 17 -7.84 2.15 -11.18
CA VAL A 17 -9.20 1.79 -10.75
C VAL A 17 -9.19 0.85 -9.54
N ARG A 18 -8.34 -0.18 -9.58
CA ARG A 18 -8.24 -1.19 -8.51
C ARG A 18 -7.47 -0.65 -7.30
N ALA A 19 -6.44 0.16 -7.54
CA ALA A 19 -5.61 0.77 -6.51
C ALA A 19 -6.44 1.53 -5.48
N SER A 20 -7.33 2.43 -5.91
CA SER A 20 -8.16 3.23 -5.01
C SER A 20 -9.05 2.40 -4.10
N SER A 21 -9.70 1.35 -4.63
CA SER A 21 -10.54 0.46 -3.81
C SER A 21 -9.68 -0.37 -2.85
N MET A 22 -8.57 -0.91 -3.33
CA MET A 22 -7.64 -1.70 -2.52
C MET A 22 -7.07 -0.92 -1.33
N LEU A 23 -6.73 0.36 -1.49
CA LEU A 23 -6.22 1.18 -0.40
C LEU A 23 -7.25 1.37 0.73
N MET A 24 -8.54 1.34 0.39
CA MET A 24 -9.64 1.55 1.33
C MET A 24 -10.17 0.24 1.93
N ASP A 25 -10.16 -0.86 1.17
CA ASP A 25 -10.86 -2.10 1.54
C ASP A 25 -9.92 -3.20 2.02
N HIS A 26 -8.64 -3.20 1.62
CA HIS A 26 -7.70 -4.25 1.97
C HIS A 26 -7.04 -3.98 3.32
N VAL A 27 -7.30 -4.86 4.29
CA VAL A 27 -6.74 -4.77 5.65
C VAL A 27 -5.36 -5.42 5.70
N LEU A 28 -4.34 -4.62 6.02
CA LEU A 28 -2.95 -5.02 6.17
C LEU A 28 -2.68 -5.47 7.61
N THR A 29 -2.60 -6.78 7.83
CA THR A 29 -2.39 -7.35 9.16
C THR A 29 -1.01 -7.02 9.75
N SER A 30 0.01 -6.88 8.90
CA SER A 30 1.40 -6.60 9.28
C SER A 30 1.62 -5.22 9.90
N ILE A 31 0.69 -4.28 9.71
CA ILE A 31 0.77 -2.90 10.24
C ILE A 31 -0.35 -2.58 11.24
N GLY A 32 -0.83 -3.63 11.94
CA GLY A 32 -1.81 -3.49 13.04
C GLY A 32 -3.26 -3.65 12.61
N GLY A 33 -3.53 -4.35 11.50
CA GLY A 33 -4.90 -4.67 11.08
C GLY A 33 -5.68 -3.46 10.60
N ARG A 34 -5.03 -2.60 9.81
CA ARG A 34 -5.60 -1.38 9.24
C ARG A 34 -5.52 -1.40 7.72
N THR A 35 -6.40 -0.66 7.06
CA THR A 35 -6.29 -0.46 5.62
C THR A 35 -5.10 0.43 5.29
N ALA A 36 -4.65 0.42 4.04
CA ALA A 36 -3.53 1.28 3.64
C ALA A 36 -3.86 2.76 3.86
N ALA A 37 -5.08 3.19 3.55
CA ALA A 37 -5.54 4.56 3.80
C ALA A 37 -5.49 4.92 5.30
N GLN A 38 -6.06 4.06 6.15
CA GLN A 38 -6.04 4.26 7.60
C GLN A 38 -4.61 4.32 8.16
N ALA A 39 -3.73 3.44 7.68
CA ALA A 39 -2.34 3.43 8.12
C ALA A 39 -1.62 4.74 7.79
N ILE A 40 -1.84 5.30 6.59
CA ILE A 40 -1.28 6.60 6.20
C ILE A 40 -1.84 7.73 7.08
N GLU A 41 -3.15 7.74 7.33
CA GLU A 41 -3.79 8.74 8.21
C GLU A 41 -3.26 8.67 9.65
N ASP A 42 -2.99 7.46 10.15
CA ASP A 42 -2.40 7.22 11.46
C ASP A 42 -0.87 7.51 11.51
N GLY A 43 -0.29 8.01 10.42
CA GLY A 43 1.12 8.40 10.34
C GLY A 43 2.11 7.26 10.11
N VAL A 44 1.65 6.10 9.63
CA VAL A 44 2.55 5.04 9.17
C VAL A 44 3.27 5.51 7.91
N GLU A 45 4.58 5.26 7.85
CA GLU A 45 5.40 5.63 6.70
C GLU A 45 4.87 4.95 5.41
N PRO A 46 4.68 5.70 4.30
CA PRO A 46 4.14 5.13 3.06
C PRO A 46 4.98 3.97 2.51
N ARG A 47 6.30 3.97 2.79
CA ARG A 47 7.20 2.88 2.41
C ARG A 47 6.84 1.56 3.11
N ASP A 48 6.42 1.62 4.37
CA ASP A 48 6.07 0.43 5.12
C ASP A 48 4.69 -0.07 4.71
N VAL A 49 3.74 0.83 4.41
CA VAL A 49 2.47 0.48 3.79
C VAL A 49 2.67 -0.19 2.42
N TRP A 50 3.57 0.34 1.60
CA TRP A 50 3.94 -0.26 0.31
C TRP A 50 4.48 -1.68 0.46
N ARG A 51 5.43 -1.88 1.39
CA ARG A 51 6.00 -3.21 1.67
C ARG A 51 4.95 -4.20 2.17
N ALA A 52 4.01 -3.74 2.99
CA ALA A 52 2.91 -4.55 3.47
C ALA A 52 1.99 -4.98 2.32
N LEU A 53 1.62 -4.06 1.42
CA LEU A 53 0.88 -4.40 0.20
C LEU A 53 1.65 -5.39 -0.67
N CYS A 54 2.94 -5.14 -0.91
CA CYS A 54 3.77 -6.05 -1.69
C CYS A 54 3.83 -7.45 -1.11
N ALA A 55 3.90 -7.56 0.22
CA ALA A 55 3.89 -8.86 0.90
C ALA A 55 2.54 -9.57 0.74
N ASP A 56 1.42 -8.86 0.94
CA ASP A 56 0.07 -9.44 0.88
C ASP A 56 -0.35 -9.84 -0.55
N PHE A 57 0.19 -9.17 -1.56
CA PHE A 57 -0.09 -9.44 -2.98
C PHE A 57 1.03 -10.20 -3.70
N ASP A 58 1.96 -10.81 -2.95
CA ASP A 58 3.07 -11.61 -3.49
C ASP A 58 3.89 -10.90 -4.58
N VAL A 59 4.07 -9.58 -4.44
CA VAL A 59 4.92 -8.80 -5.35
C VAL A 59 6.37 -9.27 -5.17
N PRO A 60 7.11 -9.57 -6.26
CA PRO A 60 8.51 -9.99 -6.16
C PRO A 60 9.39 -8.96 -5.44
N ARG A 61 10.29 -9.42 -4.57
CA ARG A 61 11.11 -8.60 -3.67
C ARG A 61 12.04 -7.60 -4.36
N ASP A 62 12.41 -7.87 -5.61
CA ASP A 62 13.19 -6.99 -6.47
C ASP A 62 12.39 -5.78 -7.01
N GLN A 63 11.08 -5.74 -6.75
CA GLN A 63 10.14 -4.73 -7.24
C GLN A 63 9.47 -3.93 -6.10
N TRP A 64 10.07 -3.95 -4.90
CA TRP A 64 9.61 -3.24 -3.70
C TRP A 64 10.26 -1.86 -3.57
#